data_AF-A0A6A8G2H6-F1
#
_entry.id   AF-A0A6A8G2H6-F1
#
_cell.length_a   1.000
_cell.length_b   1.000
_cell.length_c   1.000
_cell.angle_alpha   90.00
_cell.angle_beta   90.00
_cell.angle_gamma   90.00
#
_symmetry.space_group_name_H-M   'P 1'
#
loop_
_entity.id
_entity.type
_entity.pdbx_description
1 polymer ?
#
loop_
_entity_poly.entity_id
_entity_poly.type
_entity_poly.pdbx_seq_one_letter_code
_entity_poly.pdbx_strand_id
1 'polypeptide(L)' 'MPADDYLTPTFVLFVGGFVAAIFFFGAILAYVASGGVEAVSGLALGLAGIGGVFLVVGVVGAVVMKLRDGN' A
#
# COMPACT_ATOMS: atom_id res chain seq x y z
N MET A 1 -11.78 -16.64 19.07
CA MET A 1 -12.11 -16.65 17.64
C MET A 1 -10.78 -16.54 16.91
N PRO A 2 -10.44 -17.46 16.00
CA PRO A 2 -9.14 -17.45 15.34
C PRO A 2 -9.08 -16.26 14.35
N ALA A 3 -7.92 -15.62 14.23
CA ALA A 3 -7.76 -14.30 13.58
C ALA A 3 -7.99 -14.30 12.06
N ASP A 4 -7.97 -15.49 11.48
CA ASP A 4 -8.23 -15.86 10.10
C ASP A 4 -9.71 -15.69 9.69
N ASP A 5 -10.66 -15.72 10.62
CA ASP A 5 -12.09 -15.53 10.31
C ASP A 5 -12.41 -14.15 9.67
N TYR A 6 -11.53 -13.16 9.84
CA TYR A 6 -11.68 -11.81 9.26
C TYR A 6 -10.85 -11.59 8.00
N LEU A 7 -9.97 -12.52 7.64
CA LEU A 7 -9.07 -12.41 6.49
C LEU A 7 -9.81 -12.84 5.22
N THR A 8 -10.48 -11.88 4.58
CA THR A 8 -11.06 -12.05 3.24
C THR A 8 -10.18 -11.38 2.18
N PRO A 9 -10.18 -11.86 0.92
CA PRO A 9 -9.44 -11.22 -0.17
C PRO A 9 -9.80 -9.73 -0.33
N THR A 10 -11.08 -9.40 -0.18
CA THR A 10 -11.59 -8.03 -0.23
C THR A 10 -11.01 -7.16 0.89
N PHE A 11 -10.94 -7.70 2.12
CA PHE A 11 -10.34 -6.99 3.25
C PHE A 11 -8.85 -6.74 3.03
N VAL A 12 -8.11 -7.73 2.52
CA VAL A 12 -6.67 -7.59 2.23
C VAL A 12 -6.41 -6.55 1.14
N LEU A 13 -7.23 -6.52 0.08
CA LEU A 13 -7.17 -5.46 -0.95
C LEU A 13 -7.46 -4.08 -0.37
N PHE A 14 -8.48 -3.99 0.49
CA PHE A 14 -8.85 -2.72 1.13
C PHE A 14 -7.70 -2.19 2.00
N VAL A 15 -7.16 -3.02 2.89
CA VAL A 15 -6.06 -2.61 3.79
C VAL A 15 -4.81 -2.24 2.98
N GLY A 16 -4.40 -3.07 2.02
CA GLY A 16 -3.25 -2.78 1.17
C GLY A 16 -3.42 -1.50 0.35
N GLY A 17 -4.60 -1.32 -0.26
CA GLY A 17 -4.93 -0.11 -1.03
C GLY A 17 -5.02 1.15 -0.16
N PHE A 18 -5.62 1.06 1.02
CA PHE A 18 -5.74 2.18 1.96
C PHE A 18 -4.38 2.64 2.47
N VAL A 19 -3.53 1.71 2.90
CA VAL A 19 -2.18 2.03 3.37
C VAL A 19 -1.37 2.64 2.22
N ALA A 20 -1.42 2.05 1.02
CA ALA A 20 -0.77 2.60 -0.16
C ALA A 20 -1.24 4.04 -0.46
N ALA A 21 -2.55 4.29 -0.39
CA ALA A 21 -3.12 5.61 -0.63
C ALA A 21 -2.60 6.67 0.36
N ILE A 22 -2.47 6.33 1.65
CA ILE A 22 -1.90 7.24 2.66
C ILE A 22 -0.45 7.60 2.31
N PHE A 23 0.36 6.60 1.95
CA PHE A 23 1.76 6.82 1.59
C PHE A 23 1.90 7.63 0.31
N PHE A 24 1.09 7.37 -0.72
CA PHE A 24 1.06 8.18 -1.93
C PHE A 24 0.60 9.61 -1.67
N PHE A 25 -0.41 9.78 -0.82
CA PHE A 25 -0.85 11.11 -0.41
C PHE A 25 0.26 11.87 0.30
N GLY A 26 0.95 11.23 1.25
CA GLY A 26 2.12 11.81 1.92
C GLY A 26 3.26 12.13 0.96
N ALA A 27 3.53 11.27 -0.03
CA ALA A 27 4.52 11.51 -1.07
C ALA A 27 4.19 12.75 -1.91
N ILE A 28 2.92 12.92 -2.31
CA ILE A 28 2.47 14.10 -3.06
C ILE A 28 2.67 15.36 -2.21
N LEU A 29 2.25 15.35 -0.94
CA LEU A 29 2.45 16.49 -0.04
C LEU A 29 3.93 16.83 0.14
N ALA A 30 4.79 15.83 0.36
CA ALA A 30 6.23 16.03 0.50
C ALA A 30 6.84 16.58 -0.79
N TYR A 31 6.42 16.10 -1.96
CA TYR A 31 6.90 16.59 -3.24
C TYR A 31 6.51 18.06 -3.45
N VAL A 32 5.24 18.41 -3.22
CA VAL A 32 4.76 19.80 -3.34
C VAL A 32 5.45 20.72 -2.35
N ALA A 33 5.62 20.27 -1.10
CA ALA A 33 6.28 21.04 -0.05
C ALA A 33 7.81 21.16 -0.23
N SER A 34 8.42 20.30 -1.04
CA SER A 34 9.89 20.27 -1.22
C SER A 34 10.45 21.58 -1.77
N GLY A 35 9.68 22.33 -2.58
CA GLY A 35 10.15 23.58 -3.19
C GLY A 35 11.42 23.43 -4.02
N GLY A 36 11.74 22.21 -4.49
CA GLY A 36 12.98 21.91 -5.24
C GLY A 36 14.16 21.43 -4.38
N VAL A 37 13.99 21.23 -3.08
CA VAL A 37 15.03 20.65 -2.21
C VAL A 37 15.13 19.14 -2.45
N GLU A 38 16.26 18.69 -3.00
CA GLU A 38 16.49 17.30 -3.40
C GLU A 38 16.26 16.29 -2.28
N ALA A 39 16.68 16.60 -1.06
CA ALA A 39 16.50 15.72 0.10
C ALA A 39 15.01 15.42 0.38
N VAL A 40 14.14 16.42 0.19
CA VAL A 40 12.69 16.28 0.43
C VAL A 40 12.01 15.59 -0.76
N SER A 41 12.50 15.81 -1.98
CA SER A 41 12.05 15.05 -3.15
C SER A 41 12.42 13.56 -3.05
N GLY A 42 13.59 13.24 -2.48
CA GLY A 42 13.99 11.87 -2.16
C GLY A 42 13.06 11.21 -1.14
N LEU A 43 12.64 11.96 -0.12
CA LEU A 43 11.63 11.49 0.84
C LEU A 43 10.29 11.19 0.15
N ALA A 44 9.83 12.04 -0.76
CA ALA A 44 8.62 11.82 -1.53
C ALA A 44 8.69 10.52 -2.36
N LEU A 45 9.83 10.27 -3.02
CA LEU A 45 10.06 9.01 -3.74
C LEU A 45 10.08 7.80 -2.80
N GLY A 46 10.70 7.92 -1.63
CA GLY A 46 10.71 6.87 -0.62
C GLY A 46 9.30 6.52 -0.13
N LEU A 47 8.48 7.53 0.18
CA LEU A 47 7.08 7.35 0.59
C LEU A 47 6.26 6.69 -0.54
N ALA A 48 6.44 7.14 -1.79
CA ALA A 48 5.77 6.52 -2.93
C ALA A 48 6.19 5.06 -3.13
N GLY A 49 7.48 4.75 -2.97
CA GLY A 49 8.01 3.40 -3.04
C GLY A 49 7.39 2.49 -1.98
N ILE A 50 7.33 2.94 -0.72
CA ILE A 50 6.70 2.19 0.38
C ILE A 50 5.21 1.96 0.09
N GLY A 51 4.49 3.00 -0.36
CA GLY A 51 3.09 2.85 -0.77
C GLY A 51 2.90 1.83 -1.89
N GLY A 52 3.79 1.85 -2.89
CA GLY A 52 3.81 0.86 -3.97
C GLY A 52 4.02 -0.57 -3.48
N VAL A 53 4.93 -0.77 -2.51
CA VAL A 53 5.16 -2.10 -1.90
C VAL A 53 3.89 -2.59 -1.20
N PHE A 54 3.23 -1.76 -0.40
CA PHE A 54 1.98 -2.15 0.27
C PHE A 54 0.86 -2.49 -0.73
N LEU A 55 0.77 -1.76 -1.83
CA LEU A 55 -0.18 -2.06 -2.90
C LEU A 55 0.10 -3.42 -3.54
N VAL A 56 1.35 -3.67 -3.92
CA VAL A 56 1.77 -4.94 -4.54
C VAL A 56 1.52 -6.11 -3.58
N VAL A 57 1.93 -5.99 -2.32
CA VAL A 57 1.73 -7.04 -1.32
C VAL A 57 0.25 -7.30 -1.06
N GLY A 58 -0.58 -6.25 -0.98
CA GLY A 58 -2.03 -6.39 -0.83
C GLY A 58 -2.69 -7.11 -2.02
N VAL A 59 -2.33 -6.73 -3.25
CA VAL A 59 -2.83 -7.37 -4.47
C VAL A 59 -2.39 -8.83 -4.54
N VAL A 60 -1.10 -9.11 -4.32
CA VAL A 60 -0.56 -10.48 -4.35
C VAL A 60 -1.22 -11.33 -3.27
N GLY A 61 -1.35 -10.83 -2.05
CA GLY A 61 -2.00 -11.54 -0.94
C GLY A 61 -3.45 -11.92 -1.28
N ALA A 62 -4.23 -10.97 -1.79
CA ALA A 62 -5.62 -11.23 -2.16
C ALA A 62 -5.77 -12.22 -3.33
N VAL A 63 -4.89 -12.14 -4.34
CA VAL A 63 -4.87 -13.10 -5.45
C VAL A 63 -4.53 -14.50 -4.95
N VAL A 64 -3.52 -14.65 -4.09
CA VAL A 64 -3.14 -15.94 -3.49
C VAL A 64 -4.29 -16.53 -2.69
N MET A 65 -5.03 -15.74 -1.91
CA MET A 65 -6.19 -16.21 -1.16
C MET A 65 -7.31 -16.68 -2.09
N LYS A 66 -7.64 -15.88 -3.12
CA LYS A 66 -8.66 -16.26 -4.11
C LYS A 66 -8.33 -17.57 -4.84
N LEU A 67 -7.04 -17.80 -5.15
CA LEU A 67 -6.60 -19.05 -5.79
C LEU A 67 -6.66 -20.25 -4.83
N ARG A 68 -6.51 -20.03 -3.53
CA ARG A 68 -6.61 -21.10 -2.51
C ARG A 68 -8.05 -21.47 -2.20
N ASP A 69 -8.98 -20.50 -2.18
CA ASP A 69 -10.40 -20.74 -1.89
C ASP A 69 -11.17 -21.33 -3.09
N GLY A 70 -10.65 -21.19 -4.30
CA GLY A 70 -11.25 -21.72 -5.53
C GLY A 70 -10.85 -23.15 -5.89
N ASN A 71 -9.97 -23.79 -5.10
CA ASN A 71 -9.46 -25.16 -5.28
C ASN A 71 -9.98 -26.06 -4.15
#